data_AF-A0AA40EB88-F1
#
_entry.id   AF-A0AA40EB88-F1
#
_cell.length_a   1.000
_cell.length_b   1.000
_cell.length_c   1.000
_cell.angle_alpha   90.00
_cell.angle_beta   90.00
_cell.angle_gamma   90.00
#
_symmetry.space_group_name_H-M   'P 1'
#
loop_
_entity.id
_entity.type
_entity.pdbx_description
1 polymer ?
#
loop_
_entity_poly.entity_id
_entity_poly.type
_entity_poly.pdbx_seq_one_letter_code
_entity_poly.pdbx_strand_id
1 'polypeptide(L)'
;TRAAMNGLRLSVMDNVHVEGAKTSLSCQAYINFYVPQTETAAYTKKLINIGAVIIGKTKMNAFAGSEKPPNQGIDYFPPWNPRADGYLCPAGSSSGYGVTVAGYEWCDVTIGTDSECFGS
;
A
#
# COMPACT_ATOMS: atom_id res chain seq x y z
N THR A 1 25.90 10.41 -12.80
CA THR A 1 24.84 9.43 -13.14
C THR A 1 23.62 9.72 -12.28
N ARG A 2 22.47 10.04 -12.88
CA ARG A 2 21.25 10.38 -12.14
C ARG A 2 20.77 9.10 -11.44
N ALA A 3 20.61 9.12 -10.11
CA ALA A 3 20.14 7.94 -9.38
C ALA A 3 18.74 7.53 -9.89
N ALA A 4 18.52 6.23 -10.08
CA ALA A 4 17.38 5.68 -10.84
C ALA A 4 16.00 6.07 -10.28
N MET A 5 15.92 6.47 -9.01
CA MET A 5 14.68 6.83 -8.31
C MET A 5 14.62 8.31 -7.88
N ASN A 6 15.57 9.14 -8.29
CA ASN A 6 15.71 10.49 -7.75
C ASN A 6 14.50 11.37 -8.06
N GLY A 7 13.72 11.72 -7.03
CA GLY A 7 12.52 12.54 -7.10
C GLY A 7 11.23 11.79 -7.42
N LEU A 8 11.26 10.45 -7.53
CA LEU A 8 10.04 9.66 -7.76
C LEU A 8 9.20 9.59 -6.48
N ARG A 9 7.90 9.83 -6.64
CA ARG A 9 6.90 9.79 -5.58
C ARG A 9 6.38 8.37 -5.43
N LEU A 10 6.63 7.80 -4.26
CA LEU A 10 6.44 6.41 -3.94
C LEU A 10 5.34 6.26 -2.89
N SER A 11 4.31 5.48 -3.18
CA SER A 11 3.40 5.02 -2.13
C SER A 11 3.78 3.61 -1.68
N VAL A 12 3.46 3.28 -0.43
CA VAL A 12 3.94 2.06 0.23
C VAL A 12 2.77 1.34 0.88
N MET A 13 2.66 0.03 0.70
CA MET A 13 1.60 -0.75 1.35
C MET A 13 1.62 -0.62 2.87
N ASP A 14 0.43 -0.64 3.48
CA ASP A 14 0.29 -0.42 4.91
C ASP A 14 1.03 -1.45 5.78
N ASN A 15 1.25 -2.68 5.32
CA ASN A 15 2.05 -3.69 6.03
C ASN A 15 3.57 -3.45 6.02
N VAL A 16 4.06 -2.46 5.26
CA VAL A 16 5.47 -2.14 5.23
C VAL A 16 5.77 -1.08 6.29
N HIS A 17 6.75 -1.35 7.15
CA HIS A 17 7.12 -0.41 8.20
C HIS A 17 7.78 0.85 7.64
N VAL A 18 7.34 2.01 8.12
CA VAL A 18 7.91 3.33 7.84
C VAL A 18 8.09 4.03 9.17
N GLU A 19 9.29 4.52 9.43
CA GLU A 19 9.63 5.23 10.67
C GLU A 19 8.68 6.41 10.92
N GLY A 20 8.20 6.53 12.16
CA GLY A 20 7.24 7.57 12.56
C GLY A 20 5.80 7.32 12.12
N ALA A 21 5.53 6.33 11.26
CA ALA A 21 4.19 5.94 10.87
C ALA A 21 3.74 4.67 11.62
N LYS A 22 2.44 4.55 11.87
CA LYS A 22 1.84 3.29 12.32
C LYS A 22 1.63 2.36 11.13
N THR A 23 1.77 1.06 11.39
CA THR A 23 1.43 -0.03 10.47
C THR A 23 0.10 -0.58 10.97
N SER A 24 -0.98 -0.45 10.20
CA SER A 24 -2.32 -0.89 10.67
C SER A 24 -2.68 -2.31 10.23
N LEU A 25 -1.99 -2.85 9.22
CA LEU A 25 -2.40 -4.08 8.51
C LEU A 25 -3.85 -4.03 8.05
N SER A 26 -4.35 -2.81 7.81
CA SER A 26 -5.75 -2.51 7.56
C SER A 26 -6.73 -3.04 8.60
N CYS A 27 -6.32 -3.06 9.88
CA CYS A 27 -7.13 -3.41 11.03
C CYS A 27 -7.10 -2.28 12.08
N GLN A 28 -8.28 -1.79 12.49
CA GLN A 28 -8.39 -0.66 13.42
C GLN A 28 -8.00 -1.07 14.85
N ALA A 29 -8.32 -2.30 15.26
CA ALA A 29 -7.87 -2.80 16.56
C ALA A 29 -6.33 -2.84 16.62
N TYR A 30 -5.68 -3.32 15.56
CA TYR A 30 -4.21 -3.42 15.49
C TYR A 30 -3.55 -2.04 15.66
N ILE A 31 -4.07 -0.98 15.02
CA ILE A 31 -3.48 0.36 15.13
C ILE A 31 -3.45 0.92 16.57
N ASN A 32 -4.35 0.44 17.44
CA ASN A 32 -4.48 0.91 18.82
C ASN A 32 -3.52 0.20 19.78
N PHE A 33 -3.11 -1.03 19.45
CA PHE A 33 -2.17 -1.80 20.29
C PHE A 33 -0.70 -1.48 20.02
N TYR A 34 -0.38 -0.91 18.85
CA TYR A 34 1.00 -0.65 18.45
C TYR A 34 1.33 0.84 18.35
N VAL A 35 2.53 1.17 18.80
CA VAL A 35 3.13 2.51 18.65
C VAL A 35 3.63 2.72 17.20
N PRO A 36 3.88 3.96 16.78
CA PRO A 36 4.55 4.22 15.50
C PRO A 36 5.86 3.45 15.39
N GLN A 37 6.19 3.00 14.18
CA GLN A 37 7.40 2.22 13.95
C GLN A 37 8.63 3.07 14.20
N THR A 38 9.62 2.50 14.89
CA THR A 38 10.92 3.15 15.13
C THR A 38 11.87 3.01 13.94
N GLU A 39 11.58 2.09 13.02
CA GLU A 39 12.42 1.82 11.87
C GLU A 39 11.61 1.64 10.60
N THR A 40 12.14 2.19 9.51
CA THR A 40 11.67 1.89 8.15
C THR A 40 12.18 0.52 7.69
N ALA A 41 11.35 -0.23 6.96
CA ALA A 41 11.72 -1.54 6.40
C ALA A 41 12.98 -1.45 5.52
N ALA A 42 13.84 -2.48 5.55
CA ALA A 42 15.15 -2.46 4.91
C ALA A 42 15.10 -2.19 3.39
N TYR A 43 14.11 -2.74 2.69
CA TYR A 43 13.95 -2.48 1.25
C TYR A 43 13.51 -1.03 1.00
N THR A 44 12.58 -0.50 1.80
CA THR A 44 12.09 0.88 1.70
C THR A 44 13.20 1.88 2.01
N LYS A 45 14.04 1.61 3.02
CA LYS A 45 15.25 2.37 3.33
C LYS A 45 16.18 2.47 2.11
N LYS A 46 16.40 1.36 1.38
CA LYS A 46 17.22 1.37 0.15
C LYS A 46 16.66 2.31 -0.91
N LEU A 47 15.35 2.34 -1.09
CA LEU A 47 14.68 3.19 -2.09
C LEU A 47 14.74 4.67 -1.74
N ILE A 48 14.55 5.01 -0.46
CA ILE A 48 14.76 6.39 0.03
C ILE A 48 16.21 6.82 -0.22
N ASN A 49 17.19 5.94 0.07
CA ASN A 49 18.62 6.26 -0.12
C ASN A 49 19.01 6.52 -1.58
N ILE A 50 18.27 5.98 -2.55
CA ILE A 50 18.47 6.26 -3.99
C ILE A 50 17.60 7.41 -4.51
N GLY A 51 16.94 8.16 -3.60
CA GLY A 51 16.26 9.42 -3.87
C GLY A 51 14.75 9.34 -4.04
N ALA A 52 14.11 8.23 -3.66
CA ALA A 52 12.64 8.12 -3.67
C ALA A 52 12.01 8.90 -2.52
N VAL A 53 10.84 9.49 -2.75
CA VAL A 53 10.06 10.24 -1.75
C VAL A 53 8.80 9.46 -1.41
N ILE A 54 8.63 9.08 -0.15
CA ILE A 54 7.40 8.40 0.30
C ILE A 54 6.29 9.43 0.49
N ILE A 55 5.17 9.23 -0.20
CA ILE A 55 4.02 10.15 -0.18
C ILE A 55 2.85 9.65 0.67
N GLY A 56 2.81 8.36 1.00
CA GLY A 56 1.74 7.82 1.82
C GLY A 56 1.69 6.29 1.87
N LYS A 57 0.78 5.79 2.70
CA LYS A 57 0.48 4.37 2.85
C LYS A 57 -0.78 3.96 2.08
N THR A 58 -0.76 2.82 1.39
CA THR A 58 -1.91 2.32 0.63
C THR A 58 -2.68 1.26 1.41
N LYS A 59 -4.01 1.28 1.27
CA LYS A 59 -4.92 0.24 1.79
C LYS A 59 -4.58 -1.13 1.23
N MET A 60 -4.70 -2.15 2.05
CA MET A 60 -4.60 -3.56 1.70
C MET A 60 -5.79 -4.32 2.30
N ASN A 61 -5.99 -5.57 1.94
CA ASN A 61 -6.92 -6.43 2.68
C ASN A 61 -6.42 -6.62 4.12
N ALA A 62 -7.33 -6.72 5.10
CA ALA A 62 -6.94 -6.91 6.49
C ALA A 62 -6.02 -8.14 6.63
N PHE A 63 -4.83 -7.94 7.21
CA PHE A 63 -3.80 -8.97 7.36
C PHE A 63 -3.39 -9.71 6.07
N ALA A 64 -3.54 -9.07 4.91
CA ALA A 64 -3.33 -9.68 3.60
C ALA A 64 -4.26 -10.90 3.32
N GLY A 65 -5.38 -10.98 4.03
CA GLY A 65 -6.35 -12.07 3.89
C GLY A 65 -7.21 -11.98 2.63
N SER A 66 -8.10 -12.95 2.48
CA SER A 66 -8.93 -13.19 1.29
C SER A 66 -10.13 -12.25 1.13
N GLU A 67 -10.10 -11.05 1.73
CA GLU A 67 -11.16 -10.05 1.54
C GLU A 67 -11.30 -9.71 0.03
N LYS A 68 -12.53 -9.53 -0.43
CA LYS A 68 -12.84 -9.08 -1.79
C LYS A 68 -13.25 -7.60 -1.74
N PRO A 69 -12.38 -6.68 -2.19
CA PRO A 69 -12.79 -5.31 -2.47
C PRO A 69 -13.94 -5.28 -3.51
N PRO A 70 -14.86 -4.30 -3.50
CA PRO A 70 -15.01 -3.22 -2.54
C PRO A 70 -16.01 -3.52 -1.40
N ASN A 71 -16.49 -4.76 -1.23
CA ASN A 71 -17.63 -5.07 -0.34
C ASN A 71 -17.26 -5.72 1.00
N GLN A 72 -16.02 -6.16 1.19
CA GLN A 72 -15.63 -6.94 2.39
C GLN A 72 -14.70 -6.21 3.37
N GLY A 73 -14.33 -4.94 3.13
CA GLY A 73 -13.53 -4.17 4.08
C GLY A 73 -14.41 -3.55 5.19
N ILE A 74 -14.24 -4.00 6.42
CA ILE A 74 -15.03 -3.54 7.58
C ILE A 74 -14.37 -2.32 8.26
N ASP A 75 -13.09 -2.44 8.62
CA ASP A 75 -12.37 -1.41 9.41
C ASP A 75 -11.97 -0.20 8.57
N TYR A 76 -11.59 -0.45 7.31
CA TYR A 76 -11.23 0.58 6.35
C TYR A 76 -11.92 0.29 5.03
N PHE A 77 -12.60 1.29 4.48
CA PHE A 77 -13.24 1.14 3.19
C PHE A 77 -12.22 0.76 2.11
N PRO A 78 -12.48 -0.31 1.35
CA PRO A 78 -11.60 -0.72 0.28
C PRO A 78 -11.64 0.31 -0.87
N PRO A 79 -10.54 0.46 -1.61
CA PRO A 79 -10.47 1.42 -2.70
C PRO A 79 -11.34 0.96 -3.88
N TRP A 80 -11.85 1.93 -4.67
CA TRP A 80 -12.49 1.64 -5.95
C TRP A 80 -11.47 1.54 -7.07
N ASN A 81 -11.73 0.68 -8.06
CA ASN A 81 -10.91 0.62 -9.25
C ASN A 81 -11.22 1.83 -10.17
N PRO A 82 -10.27 2.76 -10.39
CA PRO A 82 -10.51 3.99 -11.13
C PRO A 82 -10.68 3.77 -12.64
N ARG A 83 -10.39 2.56 -13.14
CA ARG A 83 -10.49 2.20 -14.57
C ARG A 83 -11.65 1.23 -14.87
N ALA A 84 -12.51 0.98 -13.89
CA ALA A 84 -13.49 -0.09 -13.93
C ALA A 84 -14.95 0.38 -14.07
N ASP A 85 -15.17 1.69 -14.21
CA ASP A 85 -16.49 2.31 -14.30
C ASP A 85 -17.48 1.86 -13.19
N GLY A 86 -16.94 1.45 -12.03
CA GLY A 86 -17.70 0.93 -10.89
C GLY A 86 -18.06 -0.56 -10.91
N TYR A 87 -17.76 -1.31 -11.99
CA TYR A 87 -18.20 -2.70 -12.16
C TYR A 87 -17.12 -3.76 -11.94
N LEU A 88 -15.83 -3.41 -12.01
CA LEU A 88 -14.72 -4.33 -11.79
C LEU A 88 -13.99 -4.09 -10.46
N CYS A 89 -13.65 -5.18 -9.79
CA CYS A 89 -12.89 -5.19 -8.54
C CYS A 89 -11.42 -4.81 -8.80
N PRO A 90 -10.75 -4.04 -7.90
CA PRO A 90 -9.30 -3.78 -7.99
C PRO A 90 -8.41 -5.01 -7.67
N ALA A 91 -9.00 -6.19 -7.42
CA ALA A 91 -8.36 -7.41 -6.90
C ALA A 91 -7.66 -7.19 -5.54
N GLY A 92 -7.28 -8.28 -4.87
CA GLY A 92 -6.65 -8.27 -3.54
C GLY A 92 -5.47 -9.25 -3.49
N SER A 93 -4.65 -9.26 -2.43
CA SER A 93 -4.72 -8.46 -1.19
C SER A 93 -4.14 -7.04 -1.32
N SER A 94 -3.49 -6.75 -2.44
CA SER A 94 -2.86 -5.47 -2.79
C SER A 94 -3.78 -4.47 -3.47
N SER A 95 -5.02 -4.39 -3.00
CA SER A 95 -6.09 -3.61 -3.64
C SER A 95 -5.78 -2.12 -3.79
N GLY A 96 -5.04 -1.52 -2.86
CA GLY A 96 -4.62 -0.11 -2.95
C GLY A 96 -3.45 0.14 -3.90
N TYR A 97 -2.62 -0.86 -4.21
CA TYR A 97 -1.41 -0.66 -5.02
C TYR A 97 -1.75 -0.14 -6.41
N GLY A 98 -2.60 -0.89 -7.12
CA GLY A 98 -2.97 -0.61 -8.50
C GLY A 98 -3.86 0.62 -8.61
N VAL A 99 -4.73 0.83 -7.62
CA VAL A 99 -5.61 2.00 -7.56
C VAL A 99 -4.80 3.28 -7.38
N THR A 100 -3.77 3.28 -6.53
CA THR A 100 -3.00 4.49 -6.26
C THR A 100 -2.27 4.99 -7.51
N VAL A 101 -1.58 4.10 -8.24
CA VAL A 101 -0.89 4.49 -9.49
C VAL A 101 -1.90 4.85 -10.60
N ALA A 102 -3.01 4.11 -10.70
CA ALA A 102 -3.99 4.34 -11.75
C ALA A 102 -4.88 5.58 -11.50
N GLY A 103 -5.08 5.99 -10.24
CA GLY A 103 -6.00 7.05 -9.84
C GLY A 103 -5.33 8.38 -9.48
N TYR A 104 -4.03 8.38 -9.18
CA TYR A 104 -3.30 9.59 -8.79
C TYR A 104 -2.11 9.83 -9.71
N GLU A 105 -2.21 10.84 -10.58
CA GLU A 105 -1.11 11.28 -11.48
C GLU A 105 0.14 11.74 -10.70
N TRP A 106 -0.01 12.02 -9.41
CA TRP A 106 1.06 12.41 -8.53
C TRP A 106 1.76 11.25 -7.82
N CYS A 107 1.34 10.00 -8.04
CA CYS A 107 2.04 8.82 -7.55
C CYS A 107 2.73 8.11 -8.71
N ASP A 108 4.06 8.11 -8.72
CA ASP A 108 4.84 7.56 -9.83
C ASP A 108 4.99 6.03 -9.70
N VAL A 109 5.15 5.53 -8.47
CA VAL A 109 5.38 4.10 -8.19
C VAL A 109 4.69 3.73 -6.88
N THR A 110 4.26 2.48 -6.75
CA THR A 110 3.81 1.92 -5.48
C THR A 110 4.61 0.67 -5.15
N ILE A 111 4.61 0.25 -3.87
CA ILE A 111 5.19 -1.00 -3.42
C ILE A 111 4.19 -1.79 -2.60
N GLY A 112 4.07 -3.07 -2.91
CA GLY A 112 3.21 -4.01 -2.22
C GLY A 112 3.92 -5.31 -1.91
N THR A 113 3.23 -6.16 -1.18
CA THR A 113 3.66 -7.53 -0.90
C THR A 113 2.72 -8.50 -1.60
N ASP A 114 3.27 -9.55 -2.18
CA ASP A 114 2.52 -10.69 -2.68
C ASP A 114 2.79 -11.88 -1.75
N SER A 115 1.74 -12.41 -1.12
CA SER A 115 1.84 -13.56 -0.21
C SER A 115 1.09 -14.78 -0.74
N GLU A 116 0.06 -14.58 -1.54
CA GLU A 116 -0.75 -15.65 -2.14
C GLU A 116 -1.24 -15.24 -3.53
N CYS A 117 -0.50 -15.62 -4.58
CA CYS A 117 -1.06 -15.70 -5.93
C CYS A 117 -1.71 -17.08 -6.09
N PHE A 118 -2.89 -17.29 -5.50
CA PHE A 118 -3.73 -18.41 -5.93
C PHE A 118 -4.33 -18.04 -7.28
N GLY A 119 -3.74 -18.60 -8.34
CA GLY A 119 -4.37 -18.62 -9.65
C GLY A 119 -5.69 -19.39 -9.58
N SER A 120 -6.82 -18.69 -9.72
CA SER A 120 -8.04 -19.08 -10.46
C SER A 120 -9.17 -18.08 -10.18
#